data_AF-A0A0T6ZBB5-F1
#
_entry.id   AF-A0A0T6ZBB5-F1
#
_cell.length_a   1.000
_cell.length_b   1.000
_cell.length_c   1.000
_cell.angle_alpha   90.00
_cell.angle_beta   90.00
_cell.angle_gamma   90.00
#
_symmetry.space_group_name_H-M   'P 1'
#
loop_
_entity.id
_entity.type
_entity.pdbx_description
1 polymer ?
#
loop_
_entity_poly.entity_id
_entity_poly.type
_entity_poly.pdbx_seq_one_letter_code
_entity_poly.pdbx_strand_id
1 'polypeptide(L)' 'MKSVDSNAKLAVDLGTKTVSIDSALAPAALKAAIDDAGYGATSKKACCSHVA' A
#
# COMPACT_ATOMS: atom_id res chain seq x y z
N MET A 1 7.65 -19.25 -7.54
CA MET A 1 6.38 -18.89 -8.22
C MET A 1 5.87 -17.62 -7.56
N LYS A 2 5.49 -16.58 -8.31
CA LYS A 2 4.91 -15.37 -7.69
C LYS A 2 3.43 -15.66 -7.44
N SER A 3 3.01 -15.64 -6.18
CA SER A 3 1.60 -15.82 -5.81
C SER A 3 0.83 -14.54 -6.11
N VAL A 4 -0.35 -14.67 -6.73
CA VAL A 4 -1.23 -13.54 -7.07
C VAL A 4 -2.40 -13.54 -6.09
N ASP A 5 -2.60 -12.43 -5.38
CA ASP A 5 -3.83 -12.21 -4.61
C ASP A 5 -4.96 -11.83 -5.59
N SER A 6 -5.89 -12.76 -5.82
CA SER A 6 -7.01 -12.57 -6.75
C SER A 6 -8.04 -11.54 -6.26
N ASN A 7 -8.01 -11.19 -4.98
CA ASN A 7 -8.93 -10.22 -4.38
C ASN A 7 -8.32 -8.83 -4.24
N ALA A 8 -7.05 -8.65 -4.63
CA ALA A 8 -6.37 -7.38 -4.48
C ALA A 8 -7.06 -6.28 -5.32
N LYS A 9 -7.39 -5.17 -4.68
CA LYS A 9 -7.96 -3.98 -5.34
C LYS A 9 -7.02 -2.80 -5.18
N LEU A 10 -6.84 -2.06 -6.27
CA LEU A 10 -6.05 -0.84 -6.29
C LEU A 10 -6.93 0.33 -6.72
N ALA A 11 -6.90 1.40 -5.94
CA ALA A 11 -7.49 2.68 -6.29
C ALA A 11 -6.39 3.74 -6.35
N VAL A 12 -6.27 4.40 -7.51
CA VAL A 12 -5.27 5.45 -7.74
C VAL A 12 -5.97 6.80 -7.73
N ASP A 13 -5.51 7.70 -6.85
CA ASP A 13 -5.98 9.08 -6.80
C ASP A 13 -4.86 10.02 -7.25
N LEU A 14 -5.00 10.56 -8.46
CA LEU A 14 -4.02 11.45 -9.05
C LEU A 14 -4.05 12.87 -8.45
N GLY A 15 -5.19 13.29 -7.89
CA GLY A 15 -5.33 14.62 -7.27
C GLY A 15 -4.48 14.75 -5.99
N THR A 16 -4.47 13.71 -5.18
CA THR A 16 -3.68 13.61 -3.94
C THR A 16 -2.35 12.90 -4.14
N LYS A 17 -2.10 12.33 -5.33
CA LYS A 17 -0.92 11.51 -5.65
C LYS A 17 -0.79 10.32 -4.70
N THR A 18 -1.91 9.68 -4.39
CA THR A 18 -1.96 8.52 -3.48
C THR A 18 -2.49 7.28 -4.17
N VAL A 19 -2.10 6.12 -3.66
CA VAL A 19 -2.62 4.81 -4.06
C VAL A 19 -3.14 4.11 -2.82
N SER A 20 -4.38 3.63 -2.89
CA SER A 20 -4.98 2.77 -1.88
C SER A 20 -4.94 1.33 -2.38
N ILE A 21 -4.43 0.43 -1.54
CA ILE A 21 -4.27 -0.99 -1.84
C ILE A 21 -5.05 -1.77 -0.79
N ASP A 22 -6.07 -2.50 -1.24
CA ASP A 22 -6.80 -3.47 -0.43
C ASP A 22 -6.30 -4.86 -0.82
N SER A 23 -5.57 -5.52 0.07
CA SER A 23 -4.98 -6.84 -0.17
C SER A 23 -4.71 -7.57 1.13
N ALA A 24 -4.54 -8.89 1.08
CA ALA A 24 -4.15 -9.68 2.25
C ALA A 24 -2.67 -9.46 2.66
N LEU A 25 -1.88 -8.74 1.85
CA LEU A 25 -0.47 -8.49 2.13
C LEU A 25 -0.29 -7.41 3.19
N ALA A 26 0.66 -7.65 4.09
CA ALA A 26 1.04 -6.65 5.08
C ALA A 26 1.57 -5.37 4.39
N PRO A 27 1.28 -4.17 4.93
CA PRO A 27 1.75 -2.90 4.37
C PRO A 27 3.27 -2.83 4.15
N ALA A 28 4.05 -3.50 5.01
CA ALA A 28 5.50 -3.57 4.87
C ALA A 28 5.96 -4.38 3.63
N ALA A 29 5.26 -5.47 3.32
CA ALA A 29 5.55 -6.29 2.13
C ALA A 29 5.21 -5.52 0.85
N LEU A 30 4.09 -4.79 0.86
CA LEU A 30 3.71 -3.89 -0.24
C LEU A 30 4.75 -2.79 -0.45
N LYS A 31 5.20 -2.12 0.62
CA LYS A 31 6.23 -1.08 0.52
C LYS A 31 7.54 -1.62 -0.05
N ALA A 32 8.01 -2.76 0.46
CA ALA A 32 9.24 -3.39 -0.01
C ALA A 32 9.17 -3.75 -1.50
N ALA A 33 8.03 -4.26 -1.98
CA ALA A 33 7.84 -4.56 -3.40
C ALA A 33 7.85 -3.30 -4.28
N ILE A 34 7.29 -2.18 -3.79
CA ILE A 34 7.31 -0.90 -4.51
C ILE A 34 8.73 -0.32 -4.56
N ASP A 35 9.46 -0.40 -3.44
CA ASP A 35 10.86 0.03 -3.36
C ASP A 35 11.77 -0.82 -4.28
N ASP A 36 11.59 -2.15 -4.32
CA ASP A 36 12.31 -3.09 -5.21
C ASP A 36 12.04 -2.80 -6.69
N ALA A 37 10.83 -2.37 -7.03
CA ALA A 37 10.48 -1.90 -8.36
C ALA A 37 11.12 -0.54 -8.72
N GLY A 38 11.89 0.08 -7.81
CA GLY A 38 12.59 1.34 -8.02
C GLY A 38 11.74 2.59 -7.76
N TYR A 39 10.57 2.43 -7.13
CA TYR A 39 9.68 3.54 -6.78
C TYR A 39 9.76 3.84 -5.28
N GLY A 40 10.11 5.07 -4.91
CA GLY A 40 10.09 5.48 -3.51
C GLY A 40 8.65 5.63 -2.99
N ALA A 41 8.19 4.72 -2.14
CA ALA A 41 6.87 4.80 -1.53
C ALA A 41 6.92 5.25 -0.07
N THR A 42 5.99 6.12 0.32
CA THR A 42 5.71 6.44 1.72
C THR A 42 4.29 6.00 2.08
N SER A 43 4.16 5.21 3.14
CA SER A 43 2.85 4.80 3.65
C SER A 43 2.32 5.90 4.57
N LYS A 44 1.16 6.45 4.26
CA LYS A 44 0.42 7.30 5.20
C LYS A 44 -0.04 6.39 6.34
N LYS A 45 0.72 6.34 7.44
CA LYS A 45 0.22 5.70 8.67
C LYS A 45 -1.05 6.45 9.06
N ALA A 46 -2.21 5.77 9.03
CA ALA A 46 -3.33 6.18 9.85
C ALA A 46 -2.95 5.88 11.31
N CYS A 47 -1.99 6.64 11.84
CA CYS A 47 -1.68 6.62 13.27
C CYS A 47 -2.23 7.91 13.85
N CYS A 48 -2.86 7.75 15.02
CA CYS A 48 -3.44 8.79 15.87
C CYS A 48 -4.92 9.12 15.61
N SER A 49 -5.80 8.16 15.91
CA SER A 49 -6.89 8.46 16.83
C SER A 49 -6.60 7.72 18.14
N HIS A 50 -5.77 8.35 18.97
CA HIS A 50 -5.74 8.08 20.41
C HIS A 50 -7.15 8.38 20.92
N VAL A 51 -7.96 7.34 21.12
CA VAL A 51 -9.15 7.46 21.97
C VAL A 51 -8.62 7.53 23.40
N ALA A 52 -9.03 8.59 24.08
CA ALA A 52 -8.61 8.98 25.43
C ALA A 52 -8.92 7.91 26.48
#